data_AF-A0A062VF86-F1
#
_entry.id   AF-A0A062VF86-F1
#
_cell.length_a   1.000
_cell.length_b   1.000
_cell.length_c   1.000
_cell.angle_alpha   90.00
_cell.angle_beta   90.00
_cell.angle_gamma   90.00
#
_symmetry.space_group_name_H-M   'P 1'
#
loop_
_entity.id
_entity.type
_entity.pdbx_description
1 polymer ?
#
loop_
_entity_poly.entity_id
_entity_poly.type
_entity_poly.pdbx_seq_one_letter_code
_entity_poly.pdbx_strand_id
1 'polypeptide(L)'
;MSKARLRRSAALLVAAVLVFPAAVSAQPSFDGLEDAEIEACRDDGQWVKDAAVRTYFKDSYYDLDVRFRAFIGTARRSVKTAAAMEDEEARAERYAFLHDQTKDLIPRMGRLLPRMERPLDLAPMIGQMLKSEIWDPQGDHHTEYLRVALAREMLAVPTETARDPGPGIAAFLTYFSVVEDLLLTMKTGEGDKKAVEALDANLAALAIGWRDGFRPIAERAIFGDRPDAFAARLADGVKEICHARLACSSDSLDAPMDCGD
;
A
#
# COMPACT_ATOMS: atom_id res chain seq x y z
N MET A 1 -59.68 -32.82 25.84
CA MET A 1 -59.51 -31.48 25.23
C MET A 1 -58.06 -31.04 25.35
N SER A 2 -57.41 -30.92 24.18
CA SER A 2 -56.24 -30.13 23.79
C SER A 2 -54.95 -30.09 24.65
N LYS A 3 -54.03 -31.03 24.40
CA LYS A 3 -52.58 -30.92 24.67
C LYS A 3 -51.75 -30.72 23.38
N ALA A 4 -52.36 -30.18 22.32
CA ALA A 4 -51.78 -30.15 20.97
C ALA A 4 -51.30 -28.77 20.48
N ARG A 5 -51.27 -27.73 21.32
CA ARG A 5 -50.98 -26.35 20.88
C ARG A 5 -49.71 -25.70 21.42
N LEU A 6 -48.80 -26.45 22.06
CA LEU A 6 -47.56 -25.90 22.64
C LEU A 6 -46.26 -26.43 22.03
N ARG A 7 -46.31 -26.99 20.81
CA ARG A 7 -45.13 -27.51 20.10
C ARG A 7 -44.78 -26.82 18.78
N ARG A 8 -45.43 -25.71 18.43
CA ARG A 8 -45.20 -25.02 17.13
C ARG A 8 -44.57 -23.63 17.20
N SER A 9 -44.23 -23.12 18.38
CA SER A 9 -43.61 -21.78 18.51
C SER A 9 -42.14 -21.81 18.96
N ALA A 10 -41.56 -23.00 19.19
CA ALA A 10 -40.12 -23.14 19.49
C ALA A 10 -39.28 -23.53 18.25
N ALA A 11 -39.91 -23.84 17.12
CA ALA A 11 -39.22 -24.24 15.88
C ALA A 11 -38.92 -23.07 14.93
N LEU A 12 -39.37 -21.85 15.25
CA LEU A 12 -39.15 -20.64 14.44
C LEU A 12 -38.08 -19.69 15.01
N LEU A 13 -37.50 -20.01 16.16
CA LEU A 13 -36.43 -19.22 16.80
C LEU A 13 -35.05 -19.92 16.75
N VAL A 14 -34.96 -21.10 16.14
CA VAL A 14 -33.69 -21.84 15.94
C VAL A 14 -33.21 -21.78 14.47
N ALA A 15 -33.95 -21.10 13.60
CA ALA A 15 -33.60 -20.92 12.18
C ALA A 15 -33.09 -19.50 11.84
N ALA A 16 -32.72 -18.69 12.85
CA ALA A 16 -32.13 -17.36 12.67
C ALA A 16 -30.68 -17.27 13.16
N VAL A 17 -30.09 -18.42 13.52
CA VAL A 17 -28.68 -18.56 13.87
C VAL A 17 -28.13 -19.58 12.87
N LEU A 18 -26.99 -19.27 12.24
CA LEU A 18 -26.29 -20.09 11.23
C LEU A 18 -26.68 -19.87 9.75
N VAL A 19 -26.74 -18.61 9.32
CA VAL A 19 -26.18 -18.24 8.00
C VAL A 19 -25.40 -16.93 8.17
N PHE A 20 -24.38 -16.95 9.01
CA PHE A 20 -23.23 -16.09 8.76
C PHE A 20 -22.39 -16.88 7.75
N PRO A 21 -22.30 -16.46 6.48
CA PRO A 21 -21.38 -17.11 5.58
C PRO A 21 -19.99 -16.99 6.18
N ALA A 22 -19.19 -18.04 6.01
CA ALA A 22 -17.79 -18.13 6.37
C ALA A 22 -16.92 -17.13 5.59
N ALA A 23 -17.22 -15.84 5.70
CA ALA A 23 -16.43 -14.71 5.23
C ALA A 23 -15.63 -14.10 6.41
N VAL A 24 -15.29 -14.92 7.39
CA VAL A 24 -14.30 -14.59 8.43
C VAL A 24 -12.94 -15.02 7.88
N SER A 25 -12.12 -14.02 7.57
CA SER A 25 -10.66 -14.08 7.40
C SER A 25 -10.07 -14.94 6.26
N ALA A 26 -10.61 -14.90 5.04
CA ALA A 26 -9.74 -15.17 3.89
C ALA A 26 -8.86 -13.92 3.70
N GLN A 27 -7.63 -13.95 4.20
CA GLN A 27 -6.64 -12.94 3.86
C GLN A 27 -6.47 -12.96 2.33
N PRO A 28 -6.38 -11.80 1.64
CA PRO A 28 -6.26 -11.81 0.20
C PRO A 28 -5.05 -12.63 -0.23
N SER A 29 -5.22 -13.55 -1.19
CA SER A 29 -4.11 -14.30 -1.78
C SER A 29 -3.54 -13.50 -2.94
N PHE A 30 -2.38 -12.87 -2.72
CA PHE A 30 -1.69 -12.08 -3.75
C PHE A 30 -0.87 -12.96 -4.69
N ASP A 31 -0.37 -14.09 -4.17
CA ASP A 31 0.49 -15.09 -4.80
C ASP A 31 0.01 -15.49 -6.21
N GLY A 32 -1.30 -15.60 -6.41
CA GLY A 32 -1.86 -15.98 -7.72
C GLY A 32 -1.52 -15.01 -8.85
N LEU A 33 -1.45 -13.70 -8.59
CA LEU A 33 -0.98 -12.73 -9.58
C LEU A 33 0.51 -12.46 -9.42
N GLU A 34 1.04 -12.41 -8.20
CA GLU A 34 2.47 -12.12 -7.95
C GLU A 34 3.39 -13.21 -8.54
N ASP A 35 3.02 -14.48 -8.47
CA ASP A 35 3.83 -15.62 -8.93
C ASP A 35 3.50 -16.07 -10.36
N ALA A 36 2.57 -15.39 -11.05
CA ALA A 36 2.15 -15.77 -12.39
C ALA A 36 3.27 -15.50 -13.42
N GLU A 37 3.55 -16.48 -14.28
CA GLU A 37 4.46 -16.30 -15.43
C GLU A 37 3.75 -15.53 -16.56
N ILE A 38 3.72 -14.21 -16.44
CA ILE A 38 3.13 -13.30 -17.42
C ILE A 38 4.24 -12.46 -18.05
N GLU A 39 4.41 -12.59 -19.36
CA GLU A 39 5.24 -11.66 -20.12
C GLU A 39 4.53 -10.29 -20.15
N ALA A 40 5.10 -9.30 -19.47
CA ALA A 40 4.47 -8.00 -19.22
C ALA A 40 4.02 -7.29 -20.51
N CYS A 41 4.85 -7.38 -21.57
CA CYS A 41 4.62 -6.70 -22.85
C CYS A 41 3.95 -7.56 -23.92
N ARG A 42 3.53 -8.78 -23.59
CA ARG A 42 2.78 -9.62 -24.53
C ARG A 42 1.46 -8.94 -24.90
N ASP A 43 1.17 -8.91 -26.20
CA ASP A 43 -0.03 -8.32 -26.78
C ASP A 43 -0.30 -6.89 -26.27
N ASP A 44 0.70 -6.00 -26.26
CA ASP A 44 0.54 -4.62 -25.75
C ASP A 44 -0.04 -4.55 -24.32
N GLY A 45 0.26 -5.53 -23.45
CA GLY A 45 -0.26 -5.54 -22.09
C GLY A 45 -1.77 -5.85 -21.97
N GLN A 46 -2.41 -6.46 -22.97
CA GLN A 46 -3.85 -6.75 -22.91
C GLN A 46 -4.29 -7.60 -21.70
N TRP A 47 -3.38 -8.39 -21.13
CA TRP A 47 -3.62 -9.21 -19.94
C TRP A 47 -4.05 -8.38 -18.70
N VAL A 48 -3.72 -7.08 -18.67
CA VAL A 48 -4.07 -6.14 -17.59
C VAL A 48 -5.59 -6.00 -17.42
N LYS A 49 -6.37 -6.28 -18.48
CA LYS A 49 -7.83 -6.19 -18.46
C LYS A 49 -8.52 -7.32 -17.69
N ASP A 50 -7.78 -8.32 -17.24
CA ASP A 50 -8.32 -9.39 -16.40
C ASP A 50 -8.89 -8.82 -15.09
N ALA A 51 -10.05 -9.35 -14.68
CA ALA A 51 -10.65 -9.04 -13.40
C ALA A 51 -9.70 -9.31 -12.21
N ALA A 52 -8.77 -10.26 -12.35
CA ALA A 52 -7.76 -10.56 -11.34
C ALA A 52 -6.86 -9.37 -11.00
N VAL A 53 -6.43 -8.58 -12.00
CA VAL A 53 -5.55 -7.40 -11.80
C VAL A 53 -6.28 -6.32 -11.00
N ARG A 54 -7.55 -6.09 -11.30
CA ARG A 54 -8.38 -5.16 -10.52
C ARG A 54 -8.53 -5.62 -9.08
N THR A 55 -8.84 -6.90 -8.87
CA THR A 55 -8.98 -7.45 -7.52
C THR A 55 -7.68 -7.30 -6.74
N TYR A 56 -6.53 -7.58 -7.37
CA TYR A 56 -5.22 -7.40 -6.76
C TYR A 56 -5.01 -5.99 -6.19
N PHE A 57 -5.29 -4.92 -6.95
CA PHE A 57 -5.10 -3.56 -6.44
C PHE A 57 -6.11 -3.15 -5.37
N LYS A 58 -7.38 -3.57 -5.52
CA LYS A 58 -8.39 -3.32 -4.49
C LYS A 58 -8.02 -3.98 -3.17
N ASP A 59 -7.62 -5.24 -3.23
CA ASP A 59 -7.26 -6.02 -2.05
C ASP A 59 -5.96 -5.52 -1.43
N SER A 60 -4.99 -5.10 -2.25
CA SER A 60 -3.75 -4.47 -1.78
C SER A 60 -4.03 -3.18 -1.04
N TYR A 61 -4.92 -2.33 -1.57
CA TYR A 61 -5.35 -1.11 -0.90
C TYR A 61 -6.04 -1.40 0.43
N TYR A 62 -6.99 -2.33 0.47
CA TYR A 62 -7.70 -2.65 1.72
C TYR A 62 -6.79 -3.30 2.77
N ASP A 63 -5.88 -4.22 2.39
CA ASP A 63 -4.91 -4.79 3.32
C ASP A 63 -4.00 -3.71 3.92
N LEU A 64 -3.52 -2.77 3.09
CA LEU A 64 -2.75 -1.62 3.56
C LEU A 64 -3.57 -0.71 4.49
N ASP A 65 -4.75 -0.25 4.07
CA ASP A 65 -5.57 0.69 4.86
C ASP A 65 -5.96 0.10 6.22
N VAL A 66 -6.37 -1.17 6.26
CA VAL A 66 -6.74 -1.85 7.53
C VAL A 66 -5.54 -1.91 8.47
N ARG A 67 -4.37 -2.34 7.99
CA ARG A 67 -3.17 -2.49 8.84
C ARG A 67 -2.58 -1.16 9.24
N PHE A 68 -2.57 -0.19 8.34
CA PHE A 68 -2.08 1.15 8.62
C PHE A 68 -2.96 1.84 9.69
N ARG A 69 -4.30 1.74 9.57
CA ARG A 69 -5.21 2.27 10.59
C ARG A 69 -5.06 1.57 11.94
N ALA A 70 -4.85 0.25 11.93
CA ALA A 70 -4.58 -0.49 13.15
C ALA A 70 -3.29 0.03 13.84
N PHE A 71 -2.20 0.17 13.06
CA PHE A 71 -0.93 0.74 13.53
C PHE A 71 -1.12 2.14 14.12
N ILE A 72 -1.61 3.10 13.34
CA ILE A 72 -1.79 4.49 13.80
C ILE A 72 -2.77 4.60 14.97
N GLY A 73 -3.82 3.77 15.00
CA GLY A 73 -4.81 3.75 16.07
C GLY A 73 -4.27 3.34 17.44
N THR A 74 -3.13 2.64 17.48
CA THR A 74 -2.50 2.15 18.72
C THR A 74 -1.10 2.71 18.98
N ALA A 75 -0.38 3.17 17.96
CA ALA A 75 1.03 3.54 18.04
C ALA A 75 1.28 4.63 19.08
N ARG A 76 0.54 5.76 19.04
CA ARG A 76 0.75 6.87 19.99
C ARG A 76 0.55 6.47 21.45
N ARG A 77 -0.44 5.64 21.75
CA ARG A 77 -0.64 5.12 23.12
C ARG A 77 0.51 4.20 23.52
N SER A 78 0.93 3.33 22.61
CA SER A 78 2.03 2.38 22.85
C SER A 78 3.36 3.11 23.10
N VAL A 79 3.66 4.16 22.33
CA VAL A 79 4.83 5.03 22.53
C VAL A 79 4.80 5.71 23.91
N LYS A 80 3.65 6.26 24.32
CA LYS A 80 3.49 6.88 25.66
C LYS A 80 3.66 5.86 26.78
N THR A 81 3.10 4.67 26.62
CA THR A 81 3.29 3.58 27.58
C THR A 81 4.76 3.20 27.69
N ALA A 82 5.43 2.95 26.55
CA ALA A 82 6.85 2.60 26.53
C ALA A 82 7.74 3.69 27.16
N ALA A 83 7.49 4.97 26.85
CA ALA A 83 8.25 6.08 27.39
C ALA A 83 8.13 6.25 28.92
N ALA A 84 7.05 5.74 29.52
CA ALA A 84 6.82 5.78 30.97
C ALA A 84 7.36 4.54 31.70
N MET A 85 7.95 3.57 30.98
CA MET A 85 8.49 2.35 31.59
C MET A 85 9.90 2.60 32.17
N GLU A 86 10.11 2.09 33.38
CA GLU A 86 11.41 2.09 34.05
C GLU A 86 12.30 0.93 33.59
N ASP A 87 11.68 -0.20 33.22
CA ASP A 87 12.37 -1.37 32.66
C ASP A 87 12.81 -1.09 31.22
N GLU A 88 14.12 -1.02 31.01
CA GLU A 88 14.72 -0.69 29.72
C GLU A 88 14.53 -1.77 28.66
N GLU A 89 14.59 -3.04 29.07
CA GLU A 89 14.42 -4.20 28.17
C GLU A 89 12.97 -4.25 27.68
N ALA A 90 12.02 -4.20 28.61
CA ALA A 90 10.60 -4.19 28.26
C ALA A 90 10.19 -2.93 27.47
N ARG A 91 10.86 -1.79 27.69
CA ARG A 91 10.68 -0.57 26.88
C ARG A 91 11.20 -0.76 25.45
N ALA A 92 12.39 -1.33 25.29
CA ALA A 92 12.98 -1.61 23.98
C ALA A 92 12.12 -2.60 23.17
N GLU A 93 11.60 -3.65 23.81
CA GLU A 93 10.68 -4.61 23.19
C GLU A 93 9.41 -3.95 22.64
N ARG A 94 8.85 -2.96 23.36
CA ARG A 94 7.67 -2.22 22.89
C ARG A 94 7.96 -1.40 21.64
N TYR A 95 9.12 -0.75 21.58
CA TYR A 95 9.54 -0.02 20.37
C TYR A 95 9.88 -0.97 19.23
N ALA A 96 10.51 -2.11 19.51
CA ALA A 96 10.79 -3.15 18.52
C ALA A 96 9.49 -3.68 17.88
N PHE A 97 8.47 -3.95 18.68
CA PHE A 97 7.16 -4.37 18.18
C PHE A 97 6.52 -3.33 17.23
N LEU A 98 6.61 -2.04 17.56
CA LEU A 98 6.12 -0.98 16.68
C LEU A 98 6.96 -0.85 15.41
N HIS A 99 8.29 -1.02 15.52
CA HIS A 99 9.21 -1.01 14.38
C HIS A 99 8.93 -2.17 13.40
N ASP A 100 8.65 -3.36 13.92
CA ASP A 100 8.28 -4.50 13.08
C ASP A 100 6.94 -4.26 12.37
N GLN A 101 5.98 -3.59 13.02
CA GLN A 101 4.75 -3.16 12.33
C GLN A 101 5.02 -2.17 11.20
N THR A 102 5.96 -1.22 11.36
CA THR A 102 6.34 -0.34 10.25
C THR A 102 7.02 -1.12 9.12
N LYS A 103 7.90 -2.07 9.43
CA LYS A 103 8.53 -2.93 8.43
C LYS A 103 7.50 -3.75 7.63
N ASP A 104 6.47 -4.26 8.30
CA ASP A 104 5.39 -5.00 7.66
C ASP A 104 4.53 -4.16 6.71
N LEU A 105 4.43 -2.84 6.93
CA LEU A 105 3.66 -1.94 6.08
C LEU A 105 4.39 -1.58 4.78
N ILE A 106 5.72 -1.66 4.74
CA ILE A 106 6.52 -1.29 3.56
C ILE A 106 6.19 -2.14 2.33
N PRO A 107 6.29 -3.48 2.35
CA PRO A 107 5.97 -4.29 1.17
C PRO A 107 4.48 -4.20 0.79
N ARG A 108 3.60 -3.80 1.72
CA ARG A 108 2.18 -3.53 1.42
C ARG A 108 1.99 -2.24 0.64
N MET A 109 2.75 -1.20 1.00
CA MET A 109 2.89 -0.02 0.13
C MET A 109 3.52 -0.42 -1.21
N GLY A 110 4.47 -1.36 -1.21
CA GLY A 110 5.08 -1.99 -2.39
C GLY A 110 4.13 -2.60 -3.41
N ARG A 111 2.94 -3.02 -2.98
CA ARG A 111 1.91 -3.51 -3.91
C ARG A 111 1.20 -2.40 -4.66
N LEU A 112 1.29 -1.15 -4.20
CA LEU A 112 0.69 0.03 -4.80
C LEU A 112 1.73 0.98 -5.41
N LEU A 113 2.94 1.01 -4.85
CA LEU A 113 4.06 1.84 -5.27
C LEU A 113 5.21 0.94 -5.74
N PRO A 114 5.83 1.19 -6.91
CA PRO A 114 6.82 0.29 -7.46
C PRO A 114 8.11 0.26 -6.61
N ARG A 115 8.73 -0.92 -6.51
CA ARG A 115 10.03 -1.15 -5.84
C ARG A 115 10.10 -0.72 -4.37
N MET A 116 8.95 -0.65 -3.70
CA MET A 116 8.85 -0.32 -2.27
C MET A 116 8.82 -1.61 -1.42
N GLU A 117 9.97 -2.26 -1.21
CA GLU A 117 10.02 -3.57 -0.55
C GLU A 117 10.72 -3.51 0.82
N ARG A 118 11.56 -2.51 1.06
CA ARG A 118 12.41 -2.36 2.24
C ARG A 118 12.50 -0.89 2.69
N PRO A 119 12.92 -0.61 3.94
CA PRO A 119 13.06 0.78 4.43
C PRO A 119 13.89 1.69 3.54
N LEU A 120 14.99 1.17 2.96
CA LEU A 120 15.87 1.94 2.07
C LEU A 120 15.19 2.43 0.79
N ASP A 121 14.07 1.81 0.39
CA ASP A 121 13.35 2.16 -0.84
C ASP A 121 12.45 3.40 -0.65
N LEU A 122 12.22 3.86 0.60
CA LEU A 122 11.41 5.04 0.93
C LEU A 122 11.98 6.31 0.30
N ALA A 123 13.28 6.56 0.44
CA ALA A 123 13.90 7.79 -0.04
C ALA A 123 13.85 7.92 -1.57
N PRO A 124 14.20 6.89 -2.37
CA PRO A 124 13.98 6.91 -3.81
C PRO A 124 12.52 7.17 -4.21
N MET A 125 11.56 6.52 -3.54
CA MET A 125 10.14 6.71 -3.85
C MET A 125 9.65 8.12 -3.51
N ILE A 126 10.08 8.69 -2.37
CA ILE A 126 9.82 10.09 -2.02
C ILE A 126 10.34 11.01 -3.13
N GLY A 127 11.56 10.78 -3.62
CA GLY A 127 12.16 11.55 -4.71
C GLY A 127 11.34 11.49 -6.00
N GLN A 128 10.92 10.30 -6.42
CA GLN A 128 10.07 10.09 -7.60
C GLN A 128 8.72 10.81 -7.48
N MET A 129 8.09 10.74 -6.30
CA MET A 129 6.81 11.42 -6.04
C MET A 129 6.94 12.94 -6.05
N LEU A 130 8.00 13.50 -5.47
CA LEU A 130 8.25 14.94 -5.51
C LEU A 130 8.50 15.46 -6.93
N LYS A 131 9.20 14.67 -7.76
CA LYS A 131 9.45 15.00 -9.16
C LYS A 131 8.26 14.71 -10.08
N SER A 132 7.26 13.97 -9.59
CA SER A 132 6.18 13.41 -10.42
C SER A 132 6.71 12.55 -11.58
N GLU A 133 7.83 11.88 -11.35
CA GLU A 133 8.54 11.06 -12.33
C GLU A 133 8.74 9.66 -11.74
N ILE A 134 7.85 8.73 -12.08
CA ILE A 134 7.99 7.32 -11.68
C ILE A 134 8.92 6.65 -12.69
N TRP A 135 10.06 6.12 -12.21
CA TRP A 135 11.00 5.45 -13.10
C TRP A 135 10.37 4.18 -13.67
N ASP A 136 10.74 3.87 -14.91
CA ASP A 136 10.30 2.67 -15.60
C ASP A 136 10.73 1.39 -14.84
N PRO A 137 10.04 0.26 -15.11
CA PRO A 137 10.43 -1.03 -14.56
C PRO A 137 11.88 -1.36 -14.89
N GLN A 138 12.62 -1.96 -13.96
CA GLN A 138 13.99 -2.42 -14.23
C GLN A 138 14.03 -3.85 -14.78
N GLY A 139 13.11 -4.71 -14.34
CA GLY A 139 12.99 -6.08 -14.84
C GLY A 139 11.76 -6.29 -15.73
N ASP A 140 11.49 -7.54 -16.09
CA ASP A 140 10.33 -7.93 -16.90
C ASP A 140 9.16 -8.46 -16.06
N HIS A 141 9.23 -8.29 -14.74
CA HIS A 141 8.20 -8.77 -13.83
C HIS A 141 6.92 -7.95 -14.02
N HIS A 142 5.83 -8.60 -14.41
CA HIS A 142 4.58 -7.96 -14.80
C HIS A 142 3.93 -7.13 -13.68
N THR A 143 4.10 -7.52 -12.42
CA THR A 143 3.61 -6.71 -11.29
C THR A 143 4.36 -5.39 -11.12
N GLU A 144 5.63 -5.28 -11.53
CA GLU A 144 6.37 -4.00 -11.51
C GLU A 144 5.76 -3.03 -12.52
N TYR A 145 5.44 -3.49 -13.73
CA TYR A 145 4.74 -2.70 -14.75
C TYR A 145 3.39 -2.18 -14.26
N LEU A 146 2.60 -3.05 -13.61
CA LEU A 146 1.33 -2.66 -13.01
C LEU A 146 1.51 -1.58 -11.94
N ARG A 147 2.47 -1.76 -11.03
CA ARG A 147 2.74 -0.81 -9.93
C ARG A 147 3.23 0.53 -10.46
N VAL A 148 4.07 0.55 -11.51
CA VAL A 148 4.49 1.78 -12.21
C VAL A 148 3.29 2.47 -12.85
N ALA A 149 2.46 1.73 -13.60
CA ALA A 149 1.26 2.29 -14.22
C ALA A 149 0.30 2.87 -13.17
N LEU A 150 0.04 2.17 -12.07
CA LEU A 150 -0.79 2.68 -10.97
C LEU A 150 -0.18 3.94 -10.33
N ALA A 151 1.12 3.97 -10.09
CA ALA A 151 1.76 5.15 -9.49
C ALA A 151 1.64 6.37 -10.41
N ARG A 152 1.72 6.20 -11.74
CA ARG A 152 1.44 7.27 -12.71
C ARG A 152 -0.01 7.72 -12.64
N GLU A 153 -0.96 6.81 -12.54
CA GLU A 153 -2.39 7.12 -12.35
C GLU A 153 -2.64 7.90 -11.04
N MET A 154 -1.94 7.56 -9.96
CA MET A 154 -2.00 8.29 -8.69
C MET A 154 -1.48 9.72 -8.82
N LEU A 155 -0.46 9.96 -9.65
CA LEU A 155 0.04 11.32 -9.93
C LEU A 155 -0.87 12.11 -10.88
N ALA A 156 -1.70 11.43 -11.67
CA ALA A 156 -2.63 12.04 -12.63
C ALA A 156 -4.04 12.30 -12.07
N VAL A 157 -4.27 12.10 -10.77
CA VAL A 157 -5.59 12.34 -10.18
C VAL A 157 -6.02 13.79 -10.35
N PRO A 158 -7.32 14.07 -10.49
CA PRO A 158 -7.81 15.43 -10.66
C PRO A 158 -7.50 16.34 -9.46
N THR A 159 -7.33 17.64 -9.72
CA THR A 159 -7.07 18.69 -8.71
C THR A 159 -8.09 18.71 -7.57
N GLU A 160 -9.36 18.36 -7.84
CA GLU A 160 -10.39 18.25 -6.81
C GLU A 160 -10.16 17.10 -5.81
N THR A 161 -9.36 16.10 -6.19
CA THR A 161 -8.91 15.03 -5.29
C THR A 161 -7.68 15.49 -4.53
N ALA A 162 -6.67 15.97 -5.24
CA ALA A 162 -5.44 16.49 -4.66
C ALA A 162 -4.83 17.53 -5.60
N ARG A 163 -4.53 18.72 -5.08
CA ARG A 163 -3.88 19.79 -5.85
C ARG A 163 -2.50 19.38 -6.37
N ASP A 164 -1.73 18.74 -5.50
CA ASP A 164 -0.34 18.33 -5.77
C ASP A 164 -0.17 16.86 -5.29
N PRO A 165 -0.60 15.86 -6.09
CA PRO A 165 -0.67 14.47 -5.63
C PRO A 165 0.70 13.88 -5.26
N GLY A 166 1.72 14.15 -6.07
CA GLY A 166 3.10 13.74 -5.79
C GLY A 166 3.61 14.23 -4.44
N PRO A 167 3.61 15.56 -4.18
CA PRO A 167 3.94 16.12 -2.87
C PRO A 167 3.08 15.57 -1.71
N GLY A 168 1.78 15.31 -1.94
CA GLY A 168 0.90 14.69 -0.94
C GLY A 168 1.34 13.28 -0.54
N ILE A 169 1.68 12.43 -1.50
CA ILE A 169 2.22 11.08 -1.26
C ILE A 169 3.62 11.16 -0.63
N ALA A 170 4.48 12.04 -1.14
CA ALA A 170 5.84 12.22 -0.63
C ALA A 170 5.85 12.67 0.84
N ALA A 171 4.95 13.57 1.23
CA ALA A 171 4.82 13.99 2.62
C ALA A 171 4.43 12.82 3.53
N PHE A 172 3.46 12.00 3.12
CA PHE A 172 3.09 10.78 3.83
C PHE A 172 4.29 9.83 4.01
N LEU A 173 5.02 9.53 2.92
CA LEU A 173 6.18 8.65 2.96
C LEU A 173 7.33 9.21 3.80
N THR A 174 7.51 10.54 3.80
CA THR A 174 8.51 11.22 4.63
C THR A 174 8.20 11.04 6.11
N TYR A 175 6.96 11.30 6.54
CA TYR A 175 6.57 11.05 7.94
C TYR A 175 6.68 9.58 8.31
N PHE A 176 6.34 8.68 7.38
CA PHE A 176 6.50 7.24 7.59
C PHE A 176 7.97 6.87 7.82
N SER A 177 8.88 7.39 6.98
CA SER A 177 10.33 7.17 7.10
C SER A 177 10.88 7.69 8.43
N VAL A 178 10.44 8.87 8.88
CA VAL A 178 10.87 9.42 10.17
C VAL A 178 10.35 8.59 11.34
N VAL A 179 9.10 8.11 11.27
CA VAL A 179 8.56 7.20 12.30
C VAL A 179 9.33 5.88 12.36
N GLU A 180 9.64 5.29 11.19
CA GLU A 180 10.41 4.04 11.11
C GLU A 180 11.82 4.21 11.70
N ASP A 181 12.52 5.28 11.34
CA ASP A 181 13.88 5.59 11.83
C ASP A 181 13.91 5.90 13.35
N LEU A 182 12.93 6.69 13.83
CA LEU A 182 12.79 6.95 15.26
C LEU A 182 12.51 5.65 16.02
N LEU A 183 11.62 4.79 15.54
CA LEU A 183 11.35 3.50 16.19
C LEU A 183 12.57 2.57 16.18
N LEU A 184 13.37 2.59 15.10
CA LEU A 184 14.65 1.90 15.02
C LEU A 184 15.63 2.41 16.10
N THR A 185 15.76 3.73 16.23
CA THR A 185 16.61 4.39 17.25
C THR A 185 16.12 4.07 18.67
N MET A 186 14.81 4.10 18.90
CA MET A 186 14.25 3.81 20.22
C MET A 186 14.46 2.34 20.62
N LYS A 187 14.38 1.39 19.68
CA LYS A 187 14.57 -0.04 20.00
C LYS A 187 16.02 -0.43 20.25
N THR A 188 17.00 0.33 19.75
CA THR A 188 18.43 0.10 20.03
C THR A 188 18.88 0.72 21.35
N GLY A 189 17.98 1.40 22.07
CA GLY A 189 18.29 2.06 23.34
C GLY A 189 18.94 3.44 23.18
N GLU A 190 19.06 3.95 21.96
CA GLU A 190 19.67 5.25 21.65
C GLU A 190 18.67 6.42 21.74
N GLY A 191 17.40 6.11 21.94
CA GLY A 191 16.31 7.07 22.02
C GLY A 191 16.30 7.92 23.30
N ASP A 192 16.12 9.23 23.15
CA ASP A 192 15.98 10.18 24.25
C ASP A 192 14.56 10.79 24.34
N LYS A 193 14.36 11.71 25.29
CA LYS A 193 13.07 12.40 25.44
C LYS A 193 12.66 13.18 24.18
N LYS A 194 13.62 13.77 23.46
CA LYS A 194 13.34 14.53 22.23
C LYS A 194 12.91 13.58 21.11
N ALA A 195 13.51 12.41 21.00
CA ALA A 195 13.11 11.37 20.06
C ALA A 195 11.67 10.90 20.33
N VAL A 196 11.26 10.76 21.59
CA VAL A 196 9.87 10.43 21.95
C VAL A 196 8.90 11.55 21.54
N GLU A 197 9.23 12.81 21.80
CA GLU A 197 8.41 13.96 21.40
C GLU A 197 8.30 14.06 19.86
N ALA A 198 9.42 13.87 19.16
CA ALA A 198 9.47 13.82 17.71
C ALA A 198 8.63 12.65 17.16
N LEU A 199 8.67 11.47 17.79
CA LEU A 199 7.90 10.31 17.39
C LEU A 199 6.39 10.55 17.55
N ASP A 200 5.94 11.15 18.66
CA ASP A 200 4.51 11.49 18.83
C ASP A 200 4.03 12.52 17.78
N ALA A 201 4.86 13.55 17.51
CA ALA A 201 4.55 14.56 16.49
C ALA A 201 4.48 13.95 15.08
N ASN A 202 5.45 13.11 14.71
CA ASN A 202 5.50 12.46 13.40
C ASN A 202 4.40 11.40 13.25
N LEU A 203 4.00 10.69 14.30
CA LEU A 203 2.82 9.80 14.26
C LEU A 203 1.52 10.58 14.01
N ALA A 204 1.38 11.77 14.59
CA ALA A 204 0.24 12.64 14.32
C ALA A 204 0.25 13.16 12.88
N ALA A 205 1.42 13.60 12.39
CA ALA A 205 1.60 14.06 11.02
C ALA A 205 1.39 12.94 9.99
N LEU A 206 1.87 11.73 10.28
CA LEU A 206 1.68 10.52 9.48
C LEU A 206 0.19 10.16 9.33
N ALA A 207 -0.58 10.28 10.40
CA ALA A 207 -2.03 10.08 10.35
C ALA A 207 -2.74 11.10 9.43
N ILE A 208 -2.30 12.37 9.47
CA ILE A 208 -2.81 13.43 8.59
C ILE A 208 -2.38 13.17 7.14
N GLY A 209 -1.11 12.87 6.90
CA GLY A 209 -0.57 12.54 5.58
C GLY A 209 -1.25 11.34 4.93
N TRP A 210 -1.63 10.34 5.72
CA TRP A 210 -2.49 9.26 5.22
C TRP A 210 -3.87 9.77 4.81
N ARG A 211 -4.58 10.46 5.73
CA ARG A 211 -5.95 10.91 5.53
C ARG A 211 -6.11 11.89 4.37
N ASP A 212 -5.18 12.84 4.24
CA ASP A 212 -5.31 13.98 3.34
C ASP A 212 -4.39 13.88 2.12
N GLY A 213 -3.35 13.04 2.18
CA GLY A 213 -2.40 12.80 1.09
C GLY A 213 -2.65 11.46 0.43
N PHE A 214 -1.99 10.41 0.92
CA PHE A 214 -1.94 9.11 0.24
C PHE A 214 -3.32 8.50 -0.03
N ARG A 215 -4.18 8.44 0.98
CA ARG A 215 -5.47 7.74 0.92
C ARG A 215 -6.40 8.27 -0.17
N PRO A 216 -6.77 9.57 -0.22
CA PRO A 216 -7.70 10.06 -1.23
C PRO A 216 -7.15 9.89 -2.66
N ILE A 217 -5.82 10.01 -2.83
CA ILE A 217 -5.16 9.82 -4.11
C ILE A 217 -5.25 8.36 -4.57
N ALA A 218 -4.88 7.41 -3.70
CA ALA A 218 -4.99 5.98 -3.99
C ALA A 218 -6.47 5.57 -4.22
N GLU A 219 -7.39 6.08 -3.40
CA GLU A 219 -8.82 5.79 -3.55
C GLU A 219 -9.35 6.28 -4.91
N ARG A 220 -8.95 7.49 -5.32
CA ARG A 220 -9.35 8.03 -6.63
C ARG A 220 -8.75 7.23 -7.78
N ALA A 221 -7.48 6.87 -7.72
CA ALA A 221 -6.82 6.11 -8.78
C ALA A 221 -7.44 4.71 -8.96
N ILE A 222 -7.76 4.02 -7.85
CA ILE A 222 -8.22 2.62 -7.88
C ILE A 222 -9.75 2.49 -8.03
N PHE A 223 -10.52 3.37 -7.40
CA PHE A 223 -11.98 3.25 -7.30
C PHE A 223 -12.74 4.42 -7.93
N GLY A 224 -12.04 5.41 -8.48
CA GLY A 224 -12.65 6.64 -8.97
C GLY A 224 -13.59 6.46 -10.16
N ASP A 225 -13.44 5.36 -10.91
CA ASP A 225 -14.21 5.10 -12.12
C ASP A 225 -14.88 3.72 -12.09
N ARG A 226 -15.69 3.47 -13.13
CA ARG A 226 -16.23 2.15 -13.38
C ARG A 226 -15.07 1.15 -13.57
N PRO A 227 -15.23 -0.11 -13.14
CA PRO A 227 -14.15 -1.10 -13.16
C PRO A 227 -13.49 -1.34 -14.54
N ASP A 228 -14.24 -1.19 -15.62
CA ASP A 228 -13.78 -1.30 -17.00
C ASP A 228 -12.85 -0.15 -17.40
N ALA A 229 -13.16 1.07 -16.93
CA ALA A 229 -12.35 2.25 -17.22
C ALA A 229 -10.99 2.22 -16.49
N PHE A 230 -10.95 1.76 -15.22
CA PHE A 230 -9.70 1.59 -14.49
C PHE A 230 -8.76 0.58 -15.18
N ALA A 231 -9.31 -0.58 -15.56
CA ALA A 231 -8.55 -1.60 -16.29
C ALA A 231 -8.04 -1.09 -17.66
N ALA A 232 -8.83 -0.28 -18.36
CA ALA A 232 -8.39 0.32 -19.63
C ALA A 232 -7.20 1.26 -19.42
N ARG A 233 -7.26 2.18 -18.45
CA ARG A 233 -6.14 3.10 -18.18
C ARG A 233 -4.86 2.39 -17.74
N LEU A 234 -4.98 1.39 -16.87
CA LEU A 234 -3.82 0.58 -16.50
C LEU A 234 -3.22 -0.14 -17.71
N ALA A 235 -4.06 -0.70 -18.59
CA ALA A 235 -3.60 -1.37 -19.80
C ALA A 235 -2.88 -0.38 -20.74
N ASP A 236 -3.42 0.83 -20.91
CA ASP A 236 -2.80 1.89 -21.70
C ASP A 236 -1.46 2.32 -21.10
N GLY A 237 -1.37 2.50 -19.77
CA GLY A 237 -0.11 2.82 -19.09
C GLY A 237 0.94 1.72 -19.22
N VAL A 238 0.57 0.45 -19.11
CA VAL A 238 1.49 -0.69 -19.36
C VAL A 238 1.94 -0.72 -20.81
N LYS A 239 1.03 -0.49 -21.76
CA LYS A 239 1.36 -0.40 -23.19
C LYS A 239 2.38 0.70 -23.47
N GLU A 240 2.21 1.88 -22.88
CA GLU A 240 3.16 2.99 -23.02
C GLU A 240 4.56 2.62 -22.52
N ILE A 241 4.66 1.98 -21.35
CA ILE A 241 5.94 1.49 -20.80
C ILE A 241 6.59 0.48 -21.77
N CYS A 242 5.81 -0.46 -22.29
CA CYS A 242 6.31 -1.46 -23.24
C CYS A 242 6.80 -0.85 -24.55
N HIS A 243 6.09 0.13 -25.09
CA HIS A 243 6.49 0.82 -26.33
C HIS A 243 7.76 1.64 -26.13
N ALA A 244 7.91 2.32 -25.00
CA ALA A 244 9.12 3.05 -24.66
C ALA A 244 10.35 2.13 -24.63
N ARG A 245 10.24 0.94 -24.00
CA ARG A 245 11.33 -0.05 -23.95
C ARG A 245 11.69 -0.61 -25.32
N LEU A 246 10.70 -0.89 -26.18
CA LEU A 246 10.95 -1.39 -27.53
C LEU A 246 11.69 -0.36 -28.40
N ALA A 247 11.30 0.91 -28.33
CA ALA A 247 11.99 1.99 -29.05
C ALA A 247 13.48 2.09 -28.64
N CYS A 248 13.77 1.96 -27.34
CA CYS A 248 15.15 1.93 -26.85
C CYS A 248 15.93 0.69 -27.30
N SER A 249 15.26 -0.46 -27.49
CA SER A 249 15.91 -1.69 -27.97
C SER A 249 16.15 -1.71 -29.48
N SER A 250 15.39 -0.95 -30.28
CA SER A 250 15.55 -0.87 -31.73
C SER A 250 16.59 0.15 -32.19
N ASP A 251 16.87 1.17 -31.38
CA ASP A 251 17.90 2.19 -31.68
C ASP A 251 19.32 1.75 -31.29
N SER A 252 19.50 0.55 -30.72
CA SER A 252 20.78 0.06 -30.20
C SER A 252 21.67 -0.68 -31.19
N LEU A 253 21.42 -0.59 -32.51
CA LEU A 253 22.34 -1.16 -33.51
C LEU A 253 23.47 -0.23 -33.95
N ASP A 254 23.44 1.08 -33.63
CA ASP A 254 24.48 2.03 -34.09
C ASP A 254 24.83 3.20 -33.13
N ALA A 255 24.38 3.23 -31.86
CA ALA A 255 24.73 4.33 -30.94
C ALA A 255 25.21 3.85 -29.55
N PRO A 256 26.25 4.48 -28.96
CA PRO A 256 26.71 4.15 -27.63
C PRO A 256 25.68 4.58 -26.57
N MET A 257 25.47 3.68 -25.62
CA MET A 257 24.48 3.76 -24.55
C MET A 257 24.50 5.08 -23.78
N ASP A 258 23.35 5.76 -23.78
CA ASP A 258 22.91 6.67 -22.73
C ASP A 258 21.39 6.48 -22.58
N CYS A 259 21.00 5.63 -21.63
CA CYS A 259 19.60 5.35 -21.30
C CYS A 259 19.45 5.36 -19.78
N GLY A 260 19.62 6.55 -19.20
CA GLY A 260 19.21 6.89 -17.83
C GLY A 260 20.27 6.66 -16.74
N ASP A 261 20.77 7.77 -16.20
CA ASP A 261 21.42 7.86 -14.87
C ASP A 261 20.40 7.70 -13.72
#